data_AF-A0A4R6Z7E4-F1
#
_entry.id   AF-A0A4R6Z7E4-F1
#
_cell.length_a   1.000
_cell.length_b   1.000
_cell.length_c   1.000
_cell.angle_alpha   90.00
_cell.angle_beta   90.00
_cell.angle_gamma   90.00
#
_symmetry.space_group_name_H-M   'P 1'
#
loop_
_entity.id
_entity.type
_entity.pdbx_description
1 polymer ?
#
loop_
_entity_poly.entity_id
_entity_poly.type
_entity_poly.pdbx_seq_one_letter_code
_entity_poly.pdbx_strand_id
1 'polypeptide(L)'
;MSLRAEFLERQLFFLQRSGLGRAEAQARLQQVLPESATAVAAAARPEPFAEFLQAFRDELGPHFDAVELAAREFRSESVSAFQPIWRSLRGTAVYAAVITAVAALLIGFSANFAQFSSVYESFDADLPVLTVVMTAPPYRNILLWTMAGGVLSLFWVLRRLRKGAELSGREVGSLFVRLASDLGLRDFWLVLVLALVRGATRSGMSADAALPAAQRIVARWTGFARIVAAPVAAQRAALLAAQQLGTLDAELAYLIEDRWRTMPQRAVARAELFSLLVNILVGVAIGMLVIAFYLPILKLGAVVG
;
A
#
# COMPACT_ATOMS: atom_id res chain seq x y z
N MET A 1 25.65 19.68 0.65
CA MET A 1 24.51 19.75 -0.28
C MET A 1 24.51 21.15 -0.89
N SER A 2 24.50 21.31 -2.21
CA SER A 2 24.51 22.66 -2.81
C SER A 2 23.15 23.33 -2.61
N LEU A 3 23.13 24.64 -2.34
CA LEU A 3 21.90 25.45 -2.23
C LEU A 3 20.93 25.23 -3.41
N ARG A 4 21.47 24.92 -4.59
CA ARG A 4 20.74 24.61 -5.81
C ARG A 4 19.98 23.28 -5.73
N ALA A 5 20.57 22.24 -5.14
CA ALA A 5 19.90 20.95 -4.94
C ALA A 5 18.73 21.07 -3.97
N GLU A 6 18.89 21.84 -2.89
CA GLU A 6 17.84 22.07 -1.89
C GLU A 6 16.68 22.92 -2.42
N PHE A 7 16.96 23.86 -3.32
CA PHE A 7 15.93 24.59 -4.05
C PHE A 7 15.12 23.67 -4.98
N LEU A 8 15.79 22.83 -5.77
CA LEU A 8 15.14 21.89 -6.69
C LEU A 8 14.29 20.86 -5.95
N GLU A 9 14.78 20.34 -4.82
CA GLU A 9 14.02 19.40 -3.99
C GLU A 9 12.76 20.05 -3.41
N ARG A 10 12.83 21.32 -2.96
CA ARG A 10 11.66 22.09 -2.51
C ARG A 10 10.65 22.33 -3.62
N GLN A 11 11.09 22.72 -4.82
CA GLN A 11 10.16 22.96 -5.94
C GLN A 11 9.48 21.66 -6.38
N LEU A 12 10.24 20.56 -6.42
CA LEU A 12 9.70 19.24 -6.74
C LEU A 12 8.69 18.80 -5.66
N PHE A 13 8.95 19.06 -4.38
CA PHE A 13 8.00 18.84 -3.29
C PHE A 13 6.72 19.67 -3.45
N PHE A 14 6.82 20.95 -3.83
CA PHE A 14 5.64 21.80 -4.03
C PHE A 14 4.80 21.35 -5.22
N LEU A 15 5.43 20.95 -6.33
CA LEU A 15 4.75 20.40 -7.50
C LEU A 15 4.06 19.06 -7.19
N GLN A 16 4.69 18.21 -6.38
CA GLN A 16 4.04 16.97 -5.92
C GLN A 16 2.85 17.25 -5.00
N ARG A 17 2.94 18.29 -4.17
CA ARG A 17 1.86 18.69 -3.27
C ARG A 17 0.67 19.31 -4.01
N SER A 18 0.87 19.90 -5.19
CA SER A 18 -0.21 20.36 -6.06
C SER A 18 -0.93 19.24 -6.81
N GLY A 19 -0.54 17.98 -6.60
CA GLY A 19 -1.21 16.81 -7.15
C GLY A 19 -0.54 16.20 -8.39
N LEU A 20 0.57 16.77 -8.86
CA LEU A 20 1.34 16.21 -9.97
C LEU A 20 2.10 14.95 -9.54
N GLY A 21 2.15 13.97 -10.44
CA GLY A 21 3.04 12.82 -10.26
C GLY A 21 4.51 13.26 -10.21
N ARG A 22 5.40 12.45 -9.61
CA ARG A 22 6.85 12.80 -9.53
C ARG A 22 7.46 13.04 -10.91
N ALA A 23 7.10 12.22 -11.90
CA ALA A 23 7.59 12.34 -13.27
C ALA A 23 7.06 13.62 -13.96
N GLU A 24 5.78 13.95 -13.79
CA GLU A 24 5.19 15.18 -14.33
C GLU A 24 5.77 16.43 -13.66
N ALA A 25 5.96 16.39 -12.34
CA ALA A 25 6.62 17.45 -11.58
C ALA A 25 8.06 17.65 -12.07
N GLN A 26 8.80 16.57 -12.34
CA GLN A 26 10.14 16.64 -12.91
C GLN A 26 10.15 17.18 -14.33
N ALA A 27 9.26 16.72 -15.21
CA ALA A 27 9.15 17.20 -16.58
C ALA A 27 8.82 18.70 -16.63
N ARG A 28 7.90 19.15 -15.76
CA ARG A 28 7.54 20.56 -15.63
C ARG A 28 8.68 21.41 -15.06
N LEU A 29 9.46 20.85 -14.12
CA LEU A 29 10.65 21.51 -13.59
C LEU A 29 11.76 21.61 -14.65
N GLN A 30 11.94 20.58 -15.48
CA GLN A 30 12.91 20.56 -16.58
C GLN A 30 12.54 21.51 -17.71
N GLN A 31 11.25 21.69 -18.01
CA GLN A 31 10.79 22.70 -18.96
C GLN A 31 11.12 24.12 -18.52
N VAL A 32 10.98 24.43 -17.23
CA VAL A 32 11.22 25.77 -16.68
C VAL A 32 12.70 26.01 -16.37
N LEU A 33 13.43 24.98 -15.97
CA LEU A 33 14.85 25.03 -15.64
C LEU A 33 15.57 23.89 -16.37
N PRO A 34 16.04 24.10 -17.62
CA PRO A 34 16.72 23.08 -18.40
C PRO A 34 17.99 22.55 -17.71
N GLU A 35 18.73 23.45 -17.04
CA GLU A 35 19.91 23.13 -16.24
C GLU A 35 19.61 22.34 -14.95
N SER A 36 18.33 22.21 -14.57
CA SER A 36 17.95 21.38 -13.43
C SER A 36 18.05 19.89 -13.73
N ALA A 37 18.11 19.47 -14.99
CA ALA A 37 18.13 18.05 -15.36
C ALA A 37 19.29 17.28 -14.70
N THR A 38 20.49 17.86 -14.67
CA THR A 38 21.68 17.25 -14.06
C THR A 38 21.66 17.30 -12.53
N ALA A 39 21.16 18.38 -11.93
CA ALA A 39 21.06 18.51 -10.48
C ALA A 39 19.88 17.72 -9.87
N VAL A 40 18.76 17.58 -10.59
CA VAL A 40 17.62 16.71 -10.26
C VAL A 40 18.01 15.25 -10.44
N ALA A 41 18.81 14.91 -11.45
CA ALA A 41 19.40 13.59 -11.61
C ALA A 41 20.40 13.26 -10.48
N ALA A 42 21.24 14.23 -10.08
CA ALA A 42 22.18 14.07 -8.97
C ALA A 42 21.51 14.03 -7.58
N ALA A 43 20.34 14.65 -7.43
CA ALA A 43 19.52 14.62 -6.22
C ALA A 43 18.47 13.48 -6.24
N ALA A 44 18.35 12.73 -7.33
CA ALA A 44 17.49 11.56 -7.39
C ALA A 44 18.06 10.51 -6.44
N ARG A 45 17.33 10.23 -5.35
CA ARG A 45 17.66 9.09 -4.49
C ARG A 45 17.78 7.84 -5.37
N PRO A 46 18.80 7.01 -5.14
CA PRO A 46 18.97 5.80 -5.94
C PRO A 46 17.67 4.99 -5.90
N GLU A 47 17.18 4.63 -7.08
CA GLU A 47 15.94 3.88 -7.18
C GLU A 47 16.23 2.41 -6.81
N PRO A 48 15.61 1.87 -5.75
CA PRO A 48 15.97 0.53 -5.26
C PRO A 48 15.80 -0.57 -6.31
N PHE A 49 14.80 -0.41 -7.20
CA PHE A 49 14.61 -1.33 -8.31
C PHE A 49 15.64 -1.14 -9.42
N ALA A 50 16.04 0.09 -9.74
CA ALA A 50 17.09 0.35 -10.72
C ALA A 50 18.45 -0.17 -10.23
N GLU A 51 18.79 0.04 -8.96
CA GLU A 51 19.97 -0.56 -8.33
C GLU A 51 19.94 -2.10 -8.40
N PHE A 52 18.76 -2.68 -8.18
CA PHE A 52 18.59 -4.12 -8.30
C PHE A 52 18.74 -4.61 -9.74
N LEU A 53 18.20 -3.87 -10.71
CA LEU A 53 18.33 -4.19 -12.13
C LEU A 53 19.81 -4.20 -12.55
N GLN A 54 20.68 -3.38 -11.96
CA GLN A 54 22.13 -3.41 -12.26
C GLN A 54 22.73 -4.80 -12.14
N ALA A 55 22.22 -5.66 -11.24
CA ALA A 55 22.68 -7.05 -11.10
C ALA A 55 22.34 -7.95 -12.32
N PHE A 56 21.55 -7.46 -13.26
CA PHE A 56 21.16 -8.12 -14.51
C PHE A 56 21.75 -7.42 -15.74
N ARG A 57 22.62 -6.42 -15.56
CA ARG A 57 23.24 -5.69 -16.68
C ARG A 57 23.96 -6.63 -17.63
N ASP A 58 24.77 -7.54 -17.10
CA ASP A 58 25.54 -8.49 -17.92
C ASP A 58 24.63 -9.49 -18.65
N GLU A 59 23.50 -9.88 -18.03
CA GLU A 59 22.51 -10.79 -18.63
C GLU A 59 21.74 -10.11 -19.78
N LEU A 60 21.39 -8.83 -19.62
CA LEU A 60 20.63 -8.07 -20.59
C LEU A 60 21.49 -7.44 -21.69
N GLY A 61 22.79 -7.23 -21.42
CA GLY A 61 23.76 -6.67 -22.34
C GLY A 61 23.28 -5.35 -22.96
N PRO A 62 23.19 -5.24 -24.31
CA PRO A 62 22.79 -4.00 -24.99
C PRO A 62 21.33 -3.61 -24.74
N HIS A 63 20.50 -4.53 -24.23
CA HIS A 63 19.07 -4.30 -23.98
C HIS A 63 18.79 -3.68 -22.60
N PHE A 64 19.82 -3.56 -21.74
CA PHE A 64 19.67 -3.12 -20.36
C PHE A 64 18.97 -1.76 -20.23
N ASP A 65 19.42 -0.76 -21.00
CA ASP A 65 18.90 0.61 -20.89
C ASP A 65 17.41 0.70 -21.25
N ALA A 66 16.96 -0.08 -22.23
CA ALA A 66 15.56 -0.14 -22.63
C ALA A 66 14.68 -0.82 -21.56
N VAL A 67 15.20 -1.85 -20.90
CA VAL A 67 14.53 -2.52 -19.79
C VAL A 67 14.47 -1.61 -18.55
N GLU A 68 15.54 -0.88 -18.27
CA GLU A 68 15.58 0.10 -17.18
C GLU A 68 14.58 1.24 -17.43
N LEU A 69 14.50 1.76 -18.67
CA LEU A 69 13.52 2.77 -19.04
C LEU A 69 12.09 2.27 -18.86
N ALA A 70 11.77 1.07 -19.36
CA ALA A 70 10.45 0.46 -19.21
C ALA A 70 10.07 0.26 -17.73
N ALA A 71 11.04 -0.10 -16.88
CA ALA A 71 10.82 -0.20 -15.44
C ALA A 71 10.49 1.15 -14.78
N ARG A 72 11.18 2.22 -15.18
CA ARG A 72 10.93 3.59 -14.68
C ARG A 72 9.57 4.10 -15.11
N GLU A 73 9.20 3.90 -16.38
CA GLU A 73 7.87 4.25 -16.92
C GLU A 73 6.77 3.52 -16.16
N PHE A 74 6.86 2.19 -16.04
CA PHE A 74 5.91 1.38 -15.29
C PHE A 74 5.74 1.86 -13.84
N ARG A 75 6.83 2.20 -13.17
CA ARG A 75 6.78 2.72 -11.79
C ARG A 75 6.06 4.06 -11.73
N SER A 76 6.33 4.97 -12.67
CA SER A 76 5.68 6.27 -12.69
C SER A 76 4.16 6.14 -12.84
N GLU A 77 3.73 5.21 -13.71
CA GLU A 77 2.32 4.90 -13.97
C GLU A 77 1.67 4.14 -12.81
N SER A 78 2.40 3.24 -12.14
CA SER A 78 1.88 2.55 -10.97
C SER A 78 1.60 3.51 -9.81
N VAL A 79 2.49 4.46 -9.58
CA VAL A 79 2.33 5.42 -8.50
C VAL A 79 1.09 6.29 -8.72
N SER A 80 0.80 6.70 -9.96
CA SER A 80 -0.40 7.48 -10.27
C SER A 80 -1.67 6.62 -10.25
N ALA A 81 -1.63 5.39 -10.79
CA ALA A 81 -2.79 4.50 -10.84
C ALA A 81 -3.26 4.06 -9.44
N PHE A 82 -2.34 3.80 -8.50
CA PHE A 82 -2.67 3.37 -7.14
C PHE A 82 -2.91 4.53 -6.16
N GLN A 83 -2.66 5.75 -6.59
CA GLN A 83 -2.82 6.98 -5.82
C GLN A 83 -4.21 7.13 -5.14
N PRO A 84 -5.35 6.94 -5.83
CA PRO A 84 -6.68 7.03 -5.19
C PRO A 84 -6.91 5.96 -4.13
N ILE A 85 -6.43 4.74 -4.37
CA ILE A 85 -6.55 3.62 -3.42
C ILE A 85 -5.83 3.95 -2.11
N TRP A 86 -4.60 4.46 -2.21
CA TRP A 86 -3.83 4.86 -1.02
C TRP A 86 -4.46 6.02 -0.25
N ARG A 87 -5.09 6.98 -0.94
CA ARG A 87 -5.84 8.05 -0.27
C ARG A 87 -7.01 7.49 0.51
N SER A 88 -7.83 6.63 -0.09
CA SER A 88 -9.00 6.02 0.55
C SER A 88 -8.62 5.18 1.79
N LEU A 89 -7.66 4.28 1.62
CA LEU A 89 -7.17 3.43 2.72
C LEU A 89 -6.56 4.24 3.86
N ARG A 90 -5.78 5.29 3.54
CA ARG A 90 -5.23 6.20 4.55
C ARG A 90 -6.33 6.96 5.28
N GLY A 91 -7.36 7.44 4.57
CA GLY A 91 -8.51 8.10 5.18
C GLY A 91 -9.21 7.20 6.21
N THR A 92 -9.44 5.94 5.83
CA THR A 92 -10.03 4.93 6.71
C THR A 92 -9.17 4.65 7.94
N ALA A 93 -7.86 4.50 7.77
CA ALA A 93 -6.94 4.29 8.89
C ALA A 93 -6.87 5.49 9.85
N VAL A 94 -6.91 6.72 9.31
CA VAL A 94 -6.98 7.94 10.13
C VAL A 94 -8.30 7.98 10.91
N TYR A 95 -9.42 7.69 10.27
CA TYR A 95 -10.73 7.62 10.93
C TYR A 95 -10.73 6.59 12.09
N ALA A 96 -10.26 5.37 11.81
CA ALA A 96 -10.13 4.33 12.83
C ALA A 96 -9.21 4.76 13.97
N ALA A 97 -8.09 5.44 13.67
CA ALA A 97 -7.16 5.93 14.68
C ALA A 97 -7.76 7.03 15.58
N VAL A 98 -8.48 7.98 14.99
CA VAL A 98 -9.16 9.06 15.74
C VAL A 98 -10.18 8.45 16.69
N ILE A 99 -11.05 7.57 16.21
CA ILE A 99 -12.06 6.93 17.05
C ILE A 99 -11.42 6.09 18.14
N THR A 100 -10.40 5.31 17.79
CA THR A 100 -9.67 4.48 18.76
C THR A 100 -9.04 5.37 19.84
N ALA A 101 -8.51 6.55 19.49
CA ALA A 101 -7.98 7.49 20.45
C ALA A 101 -9.05 8.06 21.39
N VAL A 102 -10.23 8.43 20.87
CA VAL A 102 -11.36 8.87 21.70
C VAL A 102 -11.81 7.74 22.63
N ALA A 103 -11.95 6.53 22.12
CA ALA A 103 -12.33 5.37 22.91
C ALA A 103 -11.29 5.05 24.00
N ALA A 104 -10.01 5.09 23.68
CA ALA A 104 -8.92 4.92 24.64
C ALA A 104 -8.93 6.00 25.73
N LEU A 105 -9.28 7.24 25.38
CA LEU A 105 -9.44 8.33 26.34
C LEU A 105 -10.62 8.08 27.28
N LEU A 106 -11.77 7.66 26.76
CA LEU A 106 -12.92 7.29 27.58
C LEU A 106 -12.56 6.15 28.55
N ILE A 107 -11.94 5.09 28.04
CA ILE A 107 -11.45 3.96 28.86
C ILE A 107 -10.42 4.43 29.89
N GLY A 108 -9.53 5.36 29.55
CA GLY A 108 -8.59 5.96 30.50
C GLY A 108 -9.32 6.69 31.63
N PHE A 109 -10.37 7.44 31.29
CA PHE A 109 -11.20 8.15 32.26
C PHE A 109 -12.03 7.20 33.15
N SER A 110 -12.33 5.97 32.68
CA SER A 110 -13.00 4.94 33.49
C SER A 110 -12.20 4.53 34.74
N ALA A 111 -10.89 4.83 34.81
CA ALA A 111 -10.11 4.62 36.02
C ALA A 111 -10.69 5.39 37.23
N ASN A 112 -11.32 6.55 36.98
CA ASN A 112 -11.98 7.34 38.02
C ASN A 112 -13.34 6.77 38.44
N PHE A 113 -13.89 5.81 37.68
CA PHE A 113 -15.17 5.14 37.95
C PHE A 113 -15.05 4.03 39.02
N ALA A 114 -13.87 3.80 39.62
CA ALA A 114 -13.72 2.86 40.72
C ALA A 114 -14.67 3.14 41.91
N GLN A 115 -15.13 4.39 42.06
CA GLN A 115 -16.13 4.79 43.06
C GLN A 115 -17.52 4.16 42.83
N PHE A 116 -17.82 3.69 41.62
CA PHE A 116 -19.10 3.01 41.36
C PHE A 116 -19.17 1.66 42.07
N SER A 117 -18.05 0.98 42.33
CA SER A 117 -18.05 -0.27 43.11
C SER A 117 -18.66 -0.06 44.49
N SER A 118 -18.20 0.96 45.22
CA SER A 118 -18.71 1.26 46.55
C SER A 118 -20.18 1.69 46.57
N VAL A 119 -20.66 2.35 45.50
CA VAL A 119 -22.07 2.74 45.38
C VAL A 119 -22.95 1.50 45.16
N TYR A 120 -22.54 0.60 44.28
CA TYR A 120 -23.25 -0.66 44.04
C TYR A 120 -23.26 -1.58 45.26
N GLU A 121 -22.14 -1.69 45.96
CA GLU A 121 -22.04 -2.41 47.24
C GLU A 121 -23.02 -1.85 48.28
N SER A 122 -23.22 -0.53 48.33
CA SER A 122 -24.20 0.07 49.27
C SER A 122 -25.65 -0.30 48.96
N PHE A 123 -25.94 -0.77 47.75
CA PHE A 123 -27.26 -1.22 47.31
C PHE A 123 -27.37 -2.76 47.19
N ASP A 124 -26.38 -3.51 47.67
CA ASP A 124 -26.31 -4.98 47.57
C ASP A 124 -26.50 -5.49 46.13
N ALA A 125 -25.94 -4.75 45.16
CA ALA A 125 -26.10 -5.02 43.73
C ALA A 125 -24.75 -5.25 43.03
N ASP A 126 -24.71 -6.17 42.08
CA ASP A 126 -23.50 -6.46 41.31
C ASP A 126 -23.27 -5.45 40.16
N LEU A 127 -22.00 -5.05 39.96
CA LEU A 127 -21.61 -4.28 38.78
C LEU A 127 -21.80 -5.10 37.49
N PRO A 128 -22.19 -4.46 36.38
CA PRO A 128 -22.22 -5.12 35.09
C PRO A 128 -20.84 -5.66 34.67
N VAL A 129 -20.82 -6.90 34.16
CA VAL A 129 -19.58 -7.59 33.75
C VAL A 129 -18.73 -6.78 32.76
N LEU A 130 -19.37 -6.14 31.77
CA LEU A 130 -18.67 -5.29 30.79
C LEU A 130 -17.94 -4.11 31.43
N THR A 131 -18.51 -3.54 32.49
CA THR A 131 -17.93 -2.42 33.23
C THR A 131 -16.77 -2.89 34.10
N VAL A 132 -16.89 -4.06 34.74
CA VAL A 132 -15.79 -4.68 35.51
C VAL A 132 -14.58 -4.93 34.62
N VAL A 133 -14.78 -5.44 33.41
CA VAL A 133 -13.70 -5.66 32.43
C VAL A 133 -13.01 -4.33 32.05
N MET A 134 -13.75 -3.22 31.98
CA MET A 134 -13.19 -1.91 31.64
C MET A 134 -12.50 -1.18 32.78
N THR A 135 -12.91 -1.41 34.03
CA THR A 135 -12.34 -0.75 35.20
C THR A 135 -11.17 -1.51 35.79
N ALA A 136 -11.17 -2.85 35.66
CA ALA A 136 -10.10 -3.70 36.15
C ALA A 136 -8.77 -3.42 35.43
N PRO A 137 -7.67 -3.10 36.17
CA PRO A 137 -6.38 -2.73 35.59
C PRO A 137 -5.80 -3.68 34.53
N PRO A 138 -5.79 -5.03 34.72
CA PRO A 138 -5.17 -5.91 33.73
C PRO A 138 -5.93 -5.94 32.41
N TYR A 139 -7.26 -6.06 32.46
CA TYR A 139 -8.11 -6.11 31.26
C TYR A 139 -8.14 -4.77 30.53
N ARG A 140 -8.21 -3.66 31.26
CA ARG A 140 -8.13 -2.31 30.71
C ARG A 140 -6.82 -2.08 29.94
N ASN A 141 -5.69 -2.44 30.55
CA ASN A 141 -4.39 -2.24 29.91
C ASN A 141 -4.24 -3.10 28.65
N ILE A 142 -4.69 -4.37 28.69
CA ILE A 142 -4.71 -5.24 27.51
C ILE A 142 -5.57 -4.63 26.40
N LEU A 143 -6.76 -4.11 26.72
CA LEU A 143 -7.64 -3.45 25.76
C LEU A 143 -6.97 -2.22 25.13
N LEU A 144 -6.33 -1.37 25.93
CA LEU A 144 -5.62 -0.19 25.41
C LEU A 144 -4.43 -0.57 24.52
N TRP A 145 -3.63 -1.57 24.91
CA TRP A 145 -2.51 -2.05 24.11
C TRP A 145 -2.96 -2.72 22.80
N THR A 146 -4.05 -3.48 22.83
CA THR A 146 -4.62 -4.10 21.61
C THR A 146 -5.19 -3.05 20.67
N MET A 147 -5.85 -2.01 21.18
CA MET A 147 -6.33 -0.86 20.40
C MET A 147 -5.16 -0.10 19.74
N ALA A 148 -4.15 0.25 20.53
CA ALA A 148 -2.95 0.94 20.02
C ALA A 148 -2.19 0.08 19.00
N GLY A 149 -1.99 -1.21 19.30
CA GLY A 149 -1.37 -2.18 18.40
C GLY A 149 -2.16 -2.39 17.11
N GLY A 150 -3.49 -2.43 17.19
CA GLY A 150 -4.39 -2.53 16.04
C GLY A 150 -4.23 -1.35 15.08
N VAL A 151 -4.27 -0.12 15.60
CA VAL A 151 -4.05 1.07 14.76
C VAL A 151 -2.63 1.11 14.19
N LEU A 152 -1.61 0.81 15.00
CA LEU A 152 -0.23 0.83 14.56
C LEU A 152 0.03 -0.22 13.47
N SER A 153 -0.50 -1.43 13.65
CA SER A 153 -0.42 -2.51 12.65
C SER A 153 -1.14 -2.13 11.36
N LEU A 154 -2.30 -1.48 11.43
CA LEU A 154 -3.01 -0.97 10.26
C LEU A 154 -2.15 0.02 9.46
N PHE A 155 -1.55 1.01 10.12
CA PHE A 155 -0.63 1.95 9.47
C PHE A 155 0.63 1.27 8.93
N TRP A 156 1.18 0.30 9.65
CA TRP A 156 2.34 -0.46 9.23
C TRP A 156 2.05 -1.27 7.96
N VAL A 157 0.92 -1.97 7.90
CA VAL A 157 0.47 -2.72 6.71
C VAL A 157 0.26 -1.77 5.53
N LEU A 158 -0.44 -0.65 5.71
CA LEU A 158 -0.65 0.33 4.63
C LEU A 158 0.65 0.92 4.11
N ARG A 159 1.59 1.25 5.00
CA ARG A 159 2.93 1.73 4.63
C ARG A 159 3.70 0.67 3.85
N ARG A 160 3.60 -0.60 4.23
CA ARG A 160 4.27 -1.71 3.53
C ARG A 160 3.64 -1.95 2.16
N LEU A 161 2.31 -1.87 2.06
CA LEU A 161 1.56 -1.96 0.80
C LEU A 161 1.98 -0.87 -0.19
N ARG A 162 2.00 0.39 0.26
CA ARG A 162 2.41 1.51 -0.59
C ARG A 162 3.84 1.37 -1.10
N LYS A 163 4.79 0.99 -0.23
CA LYS A 163 6.19 0.80 -0.62
C LYS A 163 6.39 -0.29 -1.68
N GLY A 164 5.52 -1.31 -1.69
CA GLY A 164 5.56 -2.40 -2.67
C GLY A 164 5.13 -1.94 -4.06
N ALA A 165 4.03 -1.19 -4.15
CA ALA A 165 3.56 -0.61 -5.41
C ALA A 165 4.54 0.43 -5.98
N GLU A 166 5.25 1.16 -5.10
CA GLU A 166 6.28 2.14 -5.47
C GLU A 166 7.62 1.51 -5.89
N LEU A 167 7.78 0.17 -5.85
CA LEU A 167 9.04 -0.55 -6.05
C LEU A 167 10.20 0.02 -5.18
N SER A 168 9.86 0.60 -4.02
CA SER A 168 10.78 1.40 -3.20
C SER A 168 11.48 0.59 -2.10
N GLY A 169 11.32 -0.73 -2.08
CA GLY A 169 12.01 -1.59 -1.11
C GLY A 169 12.07 -3.04 -1.54
N ARG A 170 13.27 -3.61 -1.50
CA ARG A 170 13.55 -5.03 -1.76
C ARG A 170 12.97 -5.93 -0.65
N GLU A 171 12.86 -5.39 0.56
CA GLU A 171 12.26 -6.09 1.71
C GLU A 171 10.73 -6.08 1.70
N VAL A 172 10.06 -5.59 0.66
CA VAL A 172 8.60 -5.68 0.57
C VAL A 172 8.16 -7.14 0.28
N GLY A 173 8.78 -8.10 0.99
CA GLY A 173 8.18 -9.07 1.89
C GLY A 173 7.02 -9.87 1.34
N SER A 174 7.09 -11.18 1.51
CA SER A 174 6.00 -12.15 1.33
C SER A 174 4.61 -11.63 1.73
N LEU A 175 4.54 -10.78 2.76
CA LEU A 175 3.34 -10.14 3.23
C LEU A 175 2.70 -9.19 2.20
N PHE A 176 3.46 -8.28 1.56
CA PHE A 176 2.93 -7.45 0.49
C PHE A 176 2.45 -8.32 -0.64
N VAL A 177 3.27 -9.27 -1.04
CA VAL A 177 2.97 -10.14 -2.17
C VAL A 177 1.69 -10.97 -1.93
N ARG A 178 1.47 -11.47 -0.71
CA ARG A 178 0.22 -12.15 -0.30
C ARG A 178 -0.96 -11.20 -0.25
N LEU A 179 -0.86 -10.11 0.51
CA LEU A 179 -1.93 -9.10 0.64
C LEU A 179 -2.28 -8.46 -0.71
N ALA A 180 -1.28 -8.20 -1.54
CA ALA A 180 -1.44 -7.66 -2.89
C ALA A 180 -2.13 -8.69 -3.79
N SER A 181 -1.75 -9.98 -3.71
CA SER A 181 -2.46 -11.05 -4.43
C SER A 181 -3.93 -11.13 -3.99
N ASP A 182 -4.21 -11.03 -2.70
CA ASP A 182 -5.56 -11.03 -2.12
C ASP A 182 -6.34 -9.74 -2.43
N LEU A 183 -5.65 -8.63 -2.68
CA LEU A 183 -6.21 -7.37 -3.20
C LEU A 183 -6.32 -7.35 -4.74
N GLY A 184 -5.97 -8.45 -5.43
CA GLY A 184 -6.15 -8.58 -6.88
C GLY A 184 -4.99 -7.99 -7.69
N LEU A 185 -3.89 -7.66 -7.02
CA LEU A 185 -2.67 -7.10 -7.59
C LEU A 185 -1.71 -8.19 -8.08
N ARG A 186 -2.17 -9.41 -8.32
CA ARG A 186 -1.36 -10.40 -9.07
C ARG A 186 -1.05 -9.87 -10.47
N ASP A 187 -2.04 -9.18 -11.07
CA ASP A 187 -1.91 -8.54 -12.38
C ASP A 187 -0.80 -7.49 -12.40
N PHE A 188 -0.51 -6.82 -11.26
CA PHE A 188 0.58 -5.84 -11.15
C PHE A 188 1.93 -6.41 -11.56
N TRP A 189 2.25 -7.60 -11.02
CA TRP A 189 3.53 -8.24 -11.31
C TRP A 189 3.59 -8.78 -12.73
N LEU A 190 2.45 -9.22 -13.29
CA LEU A 190 2.38 -9.61 -14.68
C LEU A 190 2.59 -8.40 -15.60
N VAL A 191 1.95 -7.26 -15.34
CA VAL A 191 2.14 -6.04 -16.14
C VAL A 191 3.59 -5.57 -16.05
N LEU A 192 4.23 -5.66 -14.88
CA LEU A 192 5.66 -5.38 -14.76
C LEU A 192 6.48 -6.30 -15.68
N VAL A 193 6.24 -7.62 -15.65
CA VAL A 193 6.93 -8.56 -16.57
C VAL A 193 6.70 -8.16 -18.03
N LEU A 194 5.44 -7.91 -18.43
CA LEU A 194 5.11 -7.54 -19.81
C LEU A 194 5.74 -6.22 -20.24
N ALA A 195 5.82 -5.23 -19.33
CA ALA A 195 6.49 -3.96 -19.57
C ALA A 195 8.00 -4.15 -19.79
N LEU A 196 8.67 -4.97 -18.98
CA LEU A 196 10.09 -5.30 -19.16
C LEU A 196 10.32 -6.06 -20.47
N VAL A 197 9.44 -7.00 -20.82
CA VAL A 197 9.49 -7.72 -22.11
C VAL A 197 9.33 -6.77 -23.28
N ARG A 198 8.40 -5.82 -23.19
CA ARG A 198 8.21 -4.79 -24.22
C ARG A 198 9.43 -3.90 -24.37
N GLY A 199 10.05 -3.48 -23.27
CA GLY A 199 11.32 -2.74 -23.31
C GLY A 199 12.45 -3.52 -23.98
N ALA A 200 12.63 -4.79 -23.58
CA ALA A 200 13.65 -5.67 -24.16
C ALA A 200 13.41 -5.93 -25.65
N THR A 201 12.18 -6.23 -26.05
CA THR A 201 11.84 -6.56 -27.45
C THR A 201 11.94 -5.36 -28.38
N ARG A 202 11.61 -4.16 -27.91
CA ARG A 202 11.83 -2.90 -28.65
C ARG A 202 13.31 -2.59 -28.90
N SER A 203 14.21 -3.07 -28.04
CA SER A 203 15.66 -2.98 -28.27
C SER A 203 16.24 -4.13 -29.09
N GLY A 204 15.38 -4.99 -29.67
CA GLY A 204 15.78 -6.06 -30.58
C GLY A 204 15.93 -7.45 -29.94
N MET A 205 15.65 -7.60 -28.63
CA MET A 205 15.66 -8.91 -27.98
C MET A 205 14.48 -9.77 -28.46
N SER A 206 14.68 -11.07 -28.70
CA SER A 206 13.56 -11.96 -29.04
C SER A 206 12.62 -12.13 -27.84
N ALA A 207 11.31 -12.35 -28.07
CA ALA A 207 10.37 -12.59 -26.97
C ALA A 207 10.71 -13.85 -26.18
N ASP A 208 11.25 -14.87 -26.84
CA ASP A 208 11.67 -16.12 -26.22
C ASP A 208 12.82 -15.93 -25.21
N ALA A 209 13.70 -14.95 -25.44
CA ALA A 209 14.76 -14.57 -24.51
C ALA A 209 14.29 -13.52 -23.48
N ALA A 210 13.49 -12.55 -23.91
CA ALA A 210 13.02 -11.46 -23.06
C ALA A 210 12.07 -11.92 -21.95
N LEU A 211 11.15 -12.85 -22.27
CA LEU A 211 10.15 -13.35 -21.32
C LEU A 211 10.76 -14.04 -20.08
N PRO A 212 11.66 -15.03 -20.21
CA PRO A 212 12.29 -15.66 -19.05
C PRO A 212 13.20 -14.69 -18.29
N ALA A 213 13.89 -13.76 -18.97
CA ALA A 213 14.72 -12.75 -18.31
C ALA A 213 13.87 -11.82 -17.42
N ALA A 214 12.79 -11.25 -17.97
CA ALA A 214 11.85 -10.42 -17.22
C ALA A 214 11.19 -11.19 -16.07
N GLN A 215 10.80 -12.45 -16.29
CA GLN A 215 10.25 -13.30 -15.24
C GLN A 215 11.27 -13.54 -14.11
N ARG A 216 12.56 -13.77 -14.42
CA ARG A 216 13.62 -13.93 -13.41
C ARG A 216 13.84 -12.67 -12.59
N ILE A 217 13.87 -11.51 -13.24
CA ILE A 217 14.01 -10.20 -12.59
C ILE A 217 12.89 -10.01 -11.57
N VAL A 218 11.63 -10.16 -12.00
CA VAL A 218 10.46 -9.96 -11.12
C VAL A 218 10.38 -11.05 -10.04
N ALA A 219 10.68 -12.30 -10.37
CA ALA A 219 10.71 -13.39 -9.39
C ALA A 219 11.75 -13.15 -8.28
N ARG A 220 12.95 -12.68 -8.64
CA ARG A 220 14.04 -12.41 -7.69
C ARG A 220 13.83 -11.12 -6.91
N TRP A 221 13.11 -10.14 -7.48
CA TRP A 221 12.68 -8.94 -6.77
C TRP A 221 11.61 -9.25 -5.72
N THR A 222 10.57 -10.00 -6.11
CA THR A 222 9.45 -10.33 -5.22
C THR A 222 9.80 -11.42 -4.21
N GLY A 223 10.77 -12.29 -4.51
CA GLY A 223 11.05 -13.51 -3.75
C GLY A 223 10.03 -14.64 -4.00
N PHE A 224 9.08 -14.46 -4.92
CA PHE A 224 7.99 -15.41 -5.19
C PHE A 224 7.85 -15.71 -6.68
N ALA A 225 8.71 -16.60 -7.18
CA ALA A 225 8.69 -17.03 -8.58
C ALA A 225 7.31 -17.54 -9.05
N ARG A 226 6.56 -18.23 -8.17
CA ARG A 226 5.26 -18.83 -8.51
C ARG A 226 4.18 -17.83 -8.92
N ILE A 227 4.29 -16.56 -8.49
CA ILE A 227 3.23 -15.57 -8.70
C ILE A 227 3.18 -15.08 -10.14
N VAL A 228 4.36 -14.96 -10.74
CA VAL A 228 4.50 -14.60 -12.15
C VAL A 228 4.62 -15.83 -13.04
N ALA A 229 5.09 -16.98 -12.54
CA ALA A 229 5.32 -18.16 -13.38
C ALA A 229 4.07 -18.68 -14.10
N ALA A 230 2.97 -18.91 -13.39
CA ALA A 230 1.76 -19.46 -14.02
C ALA A 230 1.10 -18.48 -15.02
N PRO A 231 0.92 -17.19 -14.70
CA PRO A 231 0.39 -16.22 -15.66
C PRO A 231 1.29 -16.02 -16.88
N VAL A 232 2.62 -15.99 -16.69
CA VAL A 232 3.58 -15.86 -17.79
C VAL A 232 3.56 -17.10 -18.70
N ALA A 233 3.47 -18.30 -18.12
CA ALA A 233 3.35 -19.54 -18.89
C ALA A 233 2.10 -19.54 -19.77
N ALA A 234 0.96 -19.02 -19.27
CA ALA A 234 -0.27 -18.89 -20.04
C ALA A 234 -0.15 -17.93 -21.24
N GLN A 235 0.66 -16.88 -21.11
CA GLN A 235 0.88 -15.86 -22.15
C GLN A 235 1.94 -16.26 -23.18
N ARG A 236 2.84 -17.20 -22.84
CA ARG A 236 4.02 -17.51 -23.65
C ARG A 236 3.70 -17.88 -25.10
N ALA A 237 2.74 -18.79 -25.31
CA ALA A 237 2.39 -19.26 -26.65
C ALA A 237 1.84 -18.11 -27.52
N ALA A 238 0.99 -17.25 -26.95
CA ALA A 238 0.43 -16.09 -27.65
C ALA A 238 1.51 -15.08 -28.03
N LEU A 239 2.43 -14.77 -27.12
CA LEU A 239 3.53 -13.82 -27.39
C LEU A 239 4.49 -14.34 -28.46
N LEU A 240 4.82 -15.63 -28.46
CA LEU A 240 5.67 -16.23 -29.49
C LEU A 240 4.98 -16.23 -30.87
N ALA A 241 3.68 -16.52 -30.91
CA ALA A 241 2.89 -16.42 -32.13
C ALA A 241 2.84 -14.96 -32.65
N ALA A 242 2.59 -13.99 -31.77
CA ALA A 242 2.60 -12.57 -32.12
C ALA A 242 3.96 -12.10 -32.65
N GLN A 243 5.07 -12.65 -32.14
CA GLN A 243 6.40 -12.39 -32.70
C GLN A 243 6.54 -12.91 -34.13
N GLN A 244 6.09 -14.13 -34.40
CA GLN A 244 6.13 -14.71 -35.75
C GLN A 244 5.25 -13.96 -36.75
N LEU A 245 4.14 -13.38 -36.26
CA LEU A 245 3.22 -12.57 -37.05
C LEU A 245 3.68 -11.11 -37.21
N GLY A 246 4.76 -10.70 -36.54
CA GLY A 246 5.22 -9.30 -36.54
C GLY A 246 4.34 -8.33 -35.76
N THR A 247 3.40 -8.83 -34.94
CA THR A 247 2.43 -8.04 -34.16
C THR A 247 2.76 -7.96 -32.66
N LEU A 248 3.95 -8.40 -32.25
CA LEU A 248 4.37 -8.51 -30.85
C LEU A 248 4.22 -7.21 -30.04
N ASP A 249 4.66 -6.06 -30.56
CA ASP A 249 4.56 -4.80 -29.80
C ASP A 249 3.10 -4.37 -29.59
N ALA A 250 2.23 -4.62 -30.57
CA ALA A 250 0.80 -4.34 -30.46
C ALA A 250 0.13 -5.27 -29.44
N GLU A 251 0.48 -6.56 -29.45
CA GLU A 251 -0.03 -7.54 -28.49
C GLU A 251 0.42 -7.19 -27.05
N LEU A 252 1.71 -6.89 -26.85
CA LEU A 252 2.24 -6.47 -25.55
C LEU A 252 1.58 -5.17 -25.07
N ALA A 253 1.39 -4.19 -25.96
CA ALA A 253 0.70 -2.95 -25.64
C ALA A 253 -0.75 -3.21 -25.20
N TYR A 254 -1.48 -4.06 -25.94
CA TYR A 254 -2.85 -4.43 -25.62
C TYR A 254 -2.96 -5.12 -24.26
N LEU A 255 -2.12 -6.13 -23.99
CA LEU A 255 -2.13 -6.87 -22.73
C LEU A 255 -1.79 -5.99 -21.51
N ILE A 256 -0.85 -5.06 -21.68
CA ILE A 256 -0.49 -4.08 -20.64
C ILE A 256 -1.67 -3.15 -20.38
N GLU A 257 -2.28 -2.58 -21.42
CA GLU A 257 -3.39 -1.63 -21.33
C GLU A 257 -4.66 -2.27 -20.73
N ASP A 258 -5.05 -3.47 -21.18
CA ASP A 258 -6.21 -4.20 -20.64
C ASP A 258 -6.08 -4.44 -19.13
N ARG A 259 -4.89 -4.88 -18.70
CA ARG A 259 -4.59 -5.11 -17.29
C ARG A 259 -4.50 -3.80 -16.52
N TRP A 260 -3.95 -2.74 -17.09
CA TRP A 260 -3.91 -1.42 -16.45
C TRP A 260 -5.29 -0.80 -16.24
N ARG A 261 -6.25 -1.07 -17.13
CA ARG A 261 -7.63 -0.60 -16.94
C ARG A 261 -8.34 -1.37 -15.83
N THR A 262 -8.17 -2.68 -15.80
CA THR A 262 -8.95 -3.57 -14.93
C THR A 262 -8.37 -3.69 -13.52
N MET A 263 -7.05 -3.66 -13.37
CA MET A 263 -6.38 -3.88 -12.08
C MET A 263 -6.69 -2.79 -11.05
N PRO A 264 -6.55 -1.47 -11.34
CA PRO A 264 -6.86 -0.43 -10.37
C PRO A 264 -8.34 -0.44 -9.99
N GLN A 265 -9.25 -0.70 -10.93
CA GLN A 265 -10.70 -0.78 -10.65
C GLN A 265 -11.01 -1.90 -9.65
N ARG A 266 -10.44 -3.10 -9.86
CA ARG A 266 -10.58 -4.22 -8.92
C ARG A 266 -9.98 -3.90 -7.55
N ALA A 267 -8.82 -3.24 -7.54
CA ALA A 267 -8.15 -2.88 -6.31
C ALA A 267 -8.91 -1.78 -5.52
N VAL A 268 -9.53 -0.81 -6.20
CA VAL A 268 -10.44 0.18 -5.60
C VAL A 268 -11.62 -0.52 -4.95
N ALA A 269 -12.32 -1.40 -5.68
CA ALA A 269 -13.48 -2.12 -5.15
C ALA A 269 -13.12 -2.93 -3.89
N ARG A 270 -11.97 -3.61 -3.87
CA ARG A 270 -11.51 -4.35 -2.69
C ARG A 270 -11.08 -3.43 -1.54
N ALA A 271 -10.47 -2.30 -1.84
CA ALA A 271 -10.11 -1.30 -0.83
C ALA A 271 -11.37 -0.70 -0.16
N GLU A 272 -12.42 -0.45 -0.93
CA GLU A 272 -13.71 0.01 -0.39
C GLU A 272 -14.36 -1.03 0.52
N LEU A 273 -14.34 -2.31 0.14
CA LEU A 273 -14.81 -3.40 1.00
C LEU A 273 -14.01 -3.47 2.31
N PHE A 274 -12.69 -3.33 2.24
CA PHE A 274 -11.84 -3.28 3.43
C PHE A 274 -12.19 -2.08 4.32
N SER A 275 -12.38 -0.90 3.73
CA SER A 275 -12.80 0.30 4.45
C SER A 275 -14.16 0.11 5.14
N LEU A 276 -15.12 -0.52 4.47
CA LEU A 276 -16.42 -0.85 5.05
C LEU A 276 -16.27 -1.80 6.24
N LEU A 277 -15.48 -2.86 6.12
CA LEU A 277 -15.23 -3.81 7.22
C LEU A 277 -14.59 -3.14 8.43
N VAL A 278 -13.59 -2.27 8.20
CA VAL A 278 -12.96 -1.49 9.27
C VAL A 278 -13.99 -0.59 9.95
N ASN A 279 -14.82 0.12 9.18
CA ASN A 279 -15.85 1.00 9.74
C ASN A 279 -16.89 0.24 10.55
N ILE A 280 -17.33 -0.94 10.10
CA ILE A 280 -18.25 -1.80 10.84
C ILE A 280 -17.59 -2.26 12.15
N LEU A 281 -16.35 -2.74 12.11
CA LEU A 281 -15.62 -3.20 13.29
C LEU A 281 -15.47 -2.07 14.32
N VAL A 282 -15.10 -0.88 13.85
CA VAL A 282 -14.97 0.33 14.67
C VAL A 282 -16.33 0.73 15.26
N GLY A 283 -17.41 0.69 14.46
CA GLY A 283 -18.77 0.97 14.92
C GLY A 283 -19.25 -0.01 16.01
N VAL A 284 -19.00 -1.31 15.83
CA VAL A 284 -19.29 -2.33 16.83
C VAL A 284 -18.48 -2.11 18.11
N ALA A 285 -17.20 -1.78 17.99
CA ALA A 285 -16.33 -1.48 19.13
C ALA A 285 -16.84 -0.27 19.92
N ILE A 286 -17.24 0.82 19.25
CA ILE A 286 -17.86 1.98 19.90
C ILE A 286 -19.19 1.60 20.55
N GLY A 287 -20.05 0.84 19.86
CA GLY A 287 -21.34 0.42 20.40
C GLY A 287 -21.18 -0.36 21.71
N MET A 288 -20.24 -1.31 21.75
CA MET A 288 -19.90 -2.04 22.96
C MET A 288 -19.34 -1.12 24.06
N LEU A 289 -18.51 -0.14 23.69
CA LEU A 289 -17.99 0.85 24.63
C LEU A 289 -19.11 1.69 25.26
N VAL A 290 -20.01 2.22 24.45
CA VAL A 290 -21.16 3.00 24.92
C VAL A 290 -22.01 2.16 25.88
N ILE A 291 -22.36 0.92 25.50
CA ILE A 291 -23.12 0.04 26.38
C ILE A 291 -22.40 -0.17 27.72
N ALA A 292 -21.10 -0.42 27.70
CA ALA A 292 -20.33 -0.65 28.92
C ALA A 292 -20.27 0.56 29.87
N PHE A 293 -20.35 1.78 29.33
CA PHE A 293 -20.40 3.03 30.11
C PHE A 293 -21.80 3.37 30.63
N TYR A 294 -22.84 3.16 29.83
CA TYR A 294 -24.21 3.54 30.21
C TYR A 294 -24.92 2.48 31.05
N LEU A 295 -24.61 1.20 30.89
CA LEU A 295 -25.29 0.11 31.60
C LEU A 295 -25.23 0.24 33.14
N PRO A 296 -24.11 0.64 33.77
CA PRO A 296 -24.08 0.92 35.20
C PRO A 296 -25.01 2.04 35.63
N ILE A 297 -25.02 3.14 34.88
CA ILE A 297 -25.84 4.32 35.22
C ILE A 297 -27.33 3.94 35.19
N LEU A 298 -27.75 3.18 34.18
CA LEU A 298 -29.14 2.73 34.05
C LEU A 298 -29.54 1.76 35.16
N LYS A 299 -28.66 0.82 35.50
CA LYS A 299 -28.92 -0.13 36.59
C LYS A 299 -29.01 0.56 37.95
N LEU A 300 -28.18 1.56 38.23
CA LEU A 300 -28.31 2.35 39.47
C LEU A 300 -29.65 3.09 39.53
N GLY A 301 -30.11 3.67 38.43
CA GLY A 301 -31.42 4.32 38.37
C GLY A 301 -32.59 3.38 38.73
N ALA A 302 -32.50 2.11 38.35
CA ALA A 302 -33.51 1.10 38.66
C ALA A 302 -33.47 0.59 40.11
N VAL A 303 -32.36 0.80 40.83
CA VAL A 303 -32.20 0.37 42.23
C VAL A 303 -32.54 1.52 43.20
N VAL A 304 -32.40 2.78 42.76
CA VAL A 304 -32.68 3.98 43.55
C VAL A 304 -34.12 4.48 43.40
N GLY A 305 -34.77 4.19 42.27
CA GLY A 305 -36.19 4.53 42.01
C GLY A 305 -37.14 3.43 42.43
#